data_AF-A0A2N2VB63-F1
#
_entry.id   AF-A0A2N2VB63-F1
#
_cell.length_a   1.000
_cell.length_b   1.000
_cell.length_c   1.000
_cell.angle_alpha   90.00
_cell.angle_beta   90.00
_cell.angle_gamma   90.00
#
_symmetry.space_group_name_H-M   'P 1'
#
loop_
_entity.id
_entity.type
_entity.pdbx_description
1 polymer ?
#
loop_
_entity_poly.entity_id
_entity_poly.type
_entity_poly.pdbx_seq_one_letter_code
_entity_poly.pdbx_strand_id
1 'polypeptide(L)' 'ITVAAEPDSAILGPLLDRYHLPGPRYAYGNDNPDAIAYAIDPNWSGELPRTFLFNGAGRKEKVSGVISAQFAEKALGLRF' A
#
# COMPACT_ATOMS: atom_id res chain seq x y z
N ILE A 1 9.15 -2.93 2.65
CA ILE A 1 8.58 -1.61 2.30
C ILE A 1 7.40 -1.40 3.24
N THR A 2 7.55 -0.55 4.25
CA THR A 2 6.41 -0.04 5.01
C THR A 2 5.53 0.71 4.03
N VAL A 3 4.24 0.41 3.96
CA VAL A 3 3.31 1.28 3.23
C VAL A 3 3.23 2.56 4.05
N ALA A 4 4.11 3.50 3.76
CA ALA A 4 3.98 4.87 4.24
C ALA A 4 2.79 5.46 3.48
N ALA A 5 1.58 5.23 3.98
CA ALA A 5 0.50 6.12 3.59
C ALA A 5 0.76 7.42 4.34
N GLU A 6 1.02 8.45 3.54
CA GLU A 6 1.29 9.80 4.02
C GLU A 6 0.05 10.34 4.74
N PRO A 7 0.22 11.21 5.75
CA PRO A 7 -0.92 11.91 6.35
C PRO A 7 -1.68 12.67 5.26
N ASP A 8 -2.95 12.96 5.53
CA ASP A 8 -3.74 13.80 4.63
C ASP A 8 -3.00 15.11 4.32
N SER A 9 -2.95 15.43 3.03
CA SER A 9 -2.12 16.50 2.49
C SER A 9 -2.86 17.21 1.37
N ALA A 10 -2.96 18.53 1.51
CA ALA A 10 -3.57 19.40 0.51
C ALA A 10 -2.88 19.34 -0.87
N ILE A 11 -1.66 18.81 -0.94
CA ILE A 11 -0.86 18.72 -2.18
C ILE A 11 -1.11 17.41 -2.94
N LEU A 12 -1.43 16.32 -2.23
CA LEU A 12 -1.51 14.99 -2.84
C LEU A 12 -2.74 14.86 -3.76
N GLY A 13 -3.89 15.40 -3.35
CA GLY A 13 -5.11 15.39 -4.16
C GLY A 13 -4.88 15.96 -5.57
N PRO A 14 -4.44 17.22 -5.70
CA PRO A 14 -4.13 17.83 -6.99
C PRO A 14 -3.08 17.07 -7.82
N LEU A 15 -2.12 16.41 -7.16
CA LEU A 15 -1.12 15.60 -7.85
C LEU A 15 -1.73 14.33 -8.45
N LEU A 16 -2.63 13.66 -7.74
CA LEU A 16 -3.38 12.51 -8.26
C LEU A 16 -4.30 12.91 -9.42
N ASP A 17 -4.92 14.09 -9.33
CA ASP A 17 -5.75 14.67 -10.40
C ASP A 17 -4.97 14.84 -11.70
N ARG A 18 -3.73 15.32 -11.62
CA ARG A 18 -2.83 15.50 -12.77
C ARG A 18 -2.59 14.22 -13.55
N TYR A 19 -2.61 13.06 -12.89
CA TYR A 19 -2.37 11.76 -13.53
C TYR A 19 -3.67 11.03 -13.91
N HIS A 20 -4.84 11.68 -13.77
CA HIS A 20 -6.15 11.10 -14.09
C HIS A 20 -6.39 9.72 -13.45
N LEU A 21 -5.89 9.52 -12.22
CA LEU A 21 -6.04 8.25 -11.53
C LEU A 21 -7.51 8.06 -11.10
N PRO A 22 -8.19 7.00 -11.59
CA PRO A 22 -9.59 6.76 -11.27
C PRO A 22 -9.74 6.13 -9.87
N GLY A 23 -10.90 6.33 -9.26
CA GLY A 23 -11.30 5.63 -8.04
C GLY A 23 -11.22 6.45 -6.75
N PRO A 24 -11.66 5.85 -5.63
CA PRO A 24 -11.63 6.49 -4.32
C PRO A 24 -10.19 6.75 -3.84
N ARG A 25 -9.99 7.89 -3.17
CA ARG A 25 -8.72 8.29 -2.56
C ARG A 25 -8.78 7.97 -1.08
N TYR A 26 -7.72 7.36 -0.57
CA TYR A 26 -7.63 6.99 0.84
C TYR A 26 -6.39 7.63 1.47
N ALA A 27 -6.55 8.20 2.66
CA ALA A 27 -5.48 8.64 3.55
C ALA A 27 -5.72 8.00 4.92
N TYR A 28 -4.66 7.77 5.70
CA TYR A 28 -4.83 7.23 7.06
C TYR A 28 -5.57 8.27 7.90
N GLY A 29 -6.85 8.02 8.17
CA GLY A 29 -7.63 8.79 9.12
C GLY A 29 -7.19 8.44 10.55
N ASN A 30 -7.21 9.44 11.45
CA ASN A 30 -6.94 9.22 12.88
C ASN A 30 -7.99 8.30 13.54
N ASP A 31 -9.17 8.25 12.93
CA ASP A 31 -10.41 7.68 13.44
C ASP A 31 -10.64 6.23 12.97
N ASN A 32 -10.11 5.84 11.81
CA ASN A 32 -10.17 4.46 11.35
C ASN A 32 -8.96 4.07 10.46
N PRO A 33 -7.84 3.67 11.07
CA PRO A 33 -6.66 3.25 10.32
C PRO A 33 -6.92 1.99 9.47
N ASP A 34 -7.84 1.13 9.88
CA ASP A 34 -8.13 -0.14 9.21
C ASP A 34 -8.90 0.03 7.89
N ALA A 35 -9.50 1.20 7.66
CA ALA A 35 -10.23 1.50 6.42
C ALA A 35 -9.36 1.37 5.17
N ILE A 36 -8.09 1.81 5.24
CA ILE A 36 -7.12 1.64 4.14
C ILE A 36 -6.81 0.16 3.92
N ALA A 37 -6.58 -0.58 5.00
CA ALA A 37 -6.23 -2.00 4.90
C ALA A 37 -7.38 -2.80 4.27
N TYR A 38 -8.62 -2.51 4.66
CA TYR A 38 -9.82 -3.09 4.04
C TYR A 38 -10.00 -2.68 2.57
N ALA A 39 -9.78 -1.40 2.25
CA ALA A 39 -9.86 -0.93 0.86
C ALA A 39 -8.83 -1.62 -0.05
N ILE A 40 -7.64 -1.92 0.49
CA ILE A 40 -6.59 -2.64 -0.23
C ILE A 40 -6.91 -4.15 -0.31
N ASP A 41 -7.40 -4.76 0.76
CA ASP A 41 -7.73 -6.18 0.83
C ASP A 41 -9.00 -6.40 1.66
N PRO A 42 -10.18 -6.52 1.01
CA PRO A 42 -11.44 -6.76 1.72
C PRO A 42 -11.48 -8.07 2.51
N ASN A 43 -10.57 -9.01 2.21
CA ASN A 43 -10.41 -10.27 2.91
C ASN A 43 -9.41 -10.18 4.08
N TRP A 44 -8.86 -9.00 4.36
CA TRP A 44 -7.99 -8.80 5.51
C TRP A 44 -8.80 -8.76 6.80
N SER A 45 -8.38 -9.55 7.78
CA SER A 45 -9.09 -9.76 9.05
C SER A 45 -8.20 -9.43 10.25
N GLY A 46 -7.35 -8.41 10.14
CA GLY A 46 -6.47 -7.97 11.24
C GLY A 46 -5.15 -8.73 11.37
N GLU A 47 -4.76 -9.54 10.38
CA GLU A 47 -3.46 -10.22 10.43
C GLU A 47 -2.30 -9.22 10.33
N LEU A 48 -1.36 -9.33 11.27
CA LEU A 48 -0.12 -8.57 11.29
C LEU A 48 1.07 -9.51 11.46
N PRO A 49 2.19 -9.28 10.73
CA PRO A 49 2.36 -8.27 9.68
C PRO A 49 1.78 -8.75 8.32
N ARG A 50 1.04 -7.88 7.63
CA ARG A 50 0.66 -8.05 6.21
C ARG A 50 1.27 -6.94 5.37
N THR A 51 1.92 -7.33 4.28
CA THR A 51 2.57 -6.43 3.33
C THR A 51 1.94 -6.57 1.95
N PHE A 52 1.72 -5.43 1.30
CA PHE A 52 1.27 -5.36 -0.08
C PHE A 52 2.40 -4.88 -0.98
N LEU A 53 2.72 -5.67 -2.01
CA LEU A 53 3.71 -5.31 -3.02
C LEU A 53 2.99 -4.92 -4.30
N PHE A 54 3.36 -3.77 -4.87
CA PHE A 54 2.80 -3.25 -6.10
C PHE A 54 3.91 -3.12 -7.15
N ASN A 55 3.58 -3.31 -8.43
CA ASN A 55 4.50 -3.02 -9.52
C ASN A 55 3.92 -1.97 -10.50
N GLY A 56 4.74 -1.50 -11.43
CA GLY A 56 4.35 -0.47 -12.41
C GLY A 56 3.25 -0.89 -13.40
N ALA A 57 2.89 -2.17 -13.44
CA ALA A 57 1.76 -2.67 -14.22
C ALA A 57 0.47 -2.81 -13.39
N GLY A 58 0.48 -2.33 -12.13
CA GLY A 58 -0.66 -2.44 -11.22
C GLY A 58 -0.86 -3.84 -10.63
N ARG A 59 0.09 -4.77 -10.77
CA ARG A 59 0.02 -6.06 -10.07
C ARG A 59 0.18 -5.85 -8.58
N LYS A 60 -0.64 -6.54 -7.79
CA LYS A 60 -0.65 -6.53 -6.32
C LYS A 60 -0.39 -7.94 -5.79
N GLU A 61 0.61 -8.09 -4.93
CA GLU A 61 0.90 -9.34 -4.20
C GLU A 61 0.74 -9.12 -2.70
N LYS A 62 0.15 -10.11 -2.01
CA LYS A 62 -0.10 -10.09 -0.57
C LYS A 62 0.86 -11.04 0.12
N VAL A 63 1.61 -10.54 1.09
CA VAL A 63 2.60 -11.33 1.84
C VAL A 63 2.29 -11.21 3.32
N SER A 64 2.14 -12.37 3.97
CA SER A 64 1.88 -12.48 5.40
C SER A 64 3.14 -12.93 6.12
N GLY A 65 3.38 -12.39 7.31
CA GLY A 65 4.56 -12.70 8.11
C GLY A 65 5.77 -11.83 7.79
N VAL A 66 6.89 -12.15 8.43
CA VAL A 66 8.13 -11.35 8.34
C VAL A 66 8.73 -11.49 6.94
N ILE A 67 8.97 -10.36 6.28
CA ILE A 67 9.67 -10.30 5.00
C ILE A 67 11.18 -10.33 5.25
N SER A 68 11.85 -11.34 4.69
CA SER A 68 13.32 -11.38 4.66
C SER A 68 13.87 -10.46 3.55
N ALA A 69 15.13 -10.03 3.69
CA ALA A 69 15.82 -9.26 2.67
C ALA A 69 15.84 -9.99 1.31
N GLN A 70 16.16 -11.29 1.33
CA GLN A 70 16.17 -12.12 0.13
C GLN A 70 14.79 -12.20 -0.56
N PHE A 71 13.71 -12.29 0.23
CA PHE A 71 12.36 -12.24 -0.34
C PHE A 71 12.10 -10.88 -0.99
N ALA A 72 12.44 -9.78 -0.30
CA ALA A 72 12.25 -8.43 -0.82
C ALA A 72 13.03 -8.20 -2.11
N GLU A 73 14.29 -8.63 -2.19
CA GLU A 73 15.12 -8.56 -3.40
C GLU A 73 14.46 -9.25 -4.58
N LYS A 74 14.02 -10.50 -4.38
CA LYS A 74 13.37 -11.29 -5.42
C LYS A 74 12.05 -10.66 -5.87
N ALA A 75 11.21 -10.23 -4.92
CA ALA A 75 9.89 -9.69 -5.21
C ALA A 75 9.94 -8.30 -5.87
N LEU A 76 10.95 -7.50 -5.54
CA LEU A 76 11.10 -6.13 -6.03
C LEU A 76 12.07 -6.01 -7.22
N GLY A 77 12.78 -7.08 -7.58
CA GLY A 77 13.81 -7.04 -8.62
C GLY A 77 15.01 -6.18 -8.24
N LEU A 78 15.32 -6.10 -6.94
CA LEU A 78 16.39 -5.29 -6.39
C LEU A 78 17.62 -6.16 -6.09
N ARG A 79 18.80 -5.54 -6.14
CA ARG A 79 20.05 -6.09 -5.59
C ARG A 79 20.58 -5.06 -4.60
N PHE A 80 20.67 -5.44 -3.33
CA PHE A 80 21.27 -4.62 -2.28
C PHE A 80 22.63 -5.17 -1.87
#